data_AF-A0A9D3WZX6-F1
#
_entry.id   AF-A0A9D3WZX6-F1
#
_cell.length_a   1.000
_cell.length_b   1.000
_cell.length_c   1.000
_cell.angle_alpha   90.00
_cell.angle_beta   90.00
_cell.angle_gamma   90.00
#
_symmetry.space_group_name_H-M   'P 1'
#
loop_
_entity.id
_entity.type
_entity.pdbx_description
1 polymer ?
#
loop_
_entity_poly.entity_id
_entity_poly.type
_entity_poly.pdbx_seq_one_letter_code
_entity_poly.pdbx_strand_id
1 'polypeptide(L)'
;CVVFAMTSGQMWNHIRGPPYAHKNPQNGQVSYIHGSSQAQFVAESHIILLLNAAITMGMVLLNEAATSKGDVGKRRIICLVGLGLVVFFFSFLLSIFRSKYHGYPYSFLIK
;
A
#
# COMPACT_ATOMS: atom_id res chain seq x y z
N CYS A 1 12.12 -2.64 8.36
CA CYS A 1 12.25 -1.36 7.63
C CYS A 1 12.94 -1.51 6.28
N VAL A 2 14.16 -2.07 6.20
CA VAL A 2 14.90 -2.24 4.93
C VAL A 2 14.11 -3.01 3.87
N VAL A 3 13.41 -4.08 4.26
CA VAL A 3 12.58 -4.89 3.36
C VAL A 3 11.51 -4.05 2.65
N PHE A 4 10.84 -3.13 3.36
CA PHE A 4 9.81 -2.27 2.75
C PHE A 4 10.39 -1.24 1.77
N ALA A 5 11.61 -0.75 2.04
CA ALA A 5 12.32 0.14 1.12
C ALA A 5 12.71 -0.59 -0.17
N MET A 6 13.15 -1.84 -0.06
CA MET A 6 13.57 -2.64 -1.21
C MET A 6 12.37 -3.16 -2.03
N THR A 7 11.25 -3.52 -1.40
CA THR A 7 10.06 -4.00 -2.11
C THR A 7 9.21 -2.90 -2.76
N SER A 8 9.38 -1.64 -2.34
CA SER A 8 8.64 -0.49 -2.90
C SER A 8 9.24 0.11 -4.17
N GLY A 9 10.38 -0.39 -4.65
CA GLY A 9 11.00 0.07 -5.90
C GLY A 9 11.96 1.26 -5.74
N GLN A 10 12.52 1.51 -4.55
CA GLN A 10 13.48 2.60 -4.34
C GLN A 10 14.73 2.49 -5.25
N MET A 11 15.17 1.27 -5.57
CA MET A 11 16.26 1.05 -6.53
C MET A 11 15.91 1.48 -7.96
N TRP A 12 14.65 1.31 -8.38
CA TRP A 12 14.19 1.79 -9.68
C TRP A 12 14.24 3.31 -9.76
N ASN A 13 13.81 3.99 -8.70
CA ASN A 13 13.91 5.45 -8.61
C ASN A 13 15.36 5.92 -8.68
N HIS A 14 16.27 5.20 -8.02
CA HIS A 14 17.70 5.53 -8.03
C HIS A 14 18.34 5.36 -9.43
N ILE A 15 17.98 4.31 -10.17
CA ILE A 15 18.55 4.01 -11.49
C ILE A 15 17.98 4.93 -12.58
N ARG A 16 16.66 5.17 -12.57
CA ARG A 16 15.98 5.89 -13.66
C ARG A 16 15.68 7.36 -13.38
N GLY A 17 15.77 7.81 -12.14
CA GLY A 17 15.50 9.20 -11.74
C GLY A 17 14.17 9.76 -12.25
N PRO A 18 13.02 9.06 -12.10
CA PRO A 18 11.73 9.56 -12.59
C PRO A 18 11.31 10.85 -11.84
N PRO A 19 10.52 11.74 -12.48
CA PRO A 19 10.01 12.93 -11.82
C PRO A 19 9.09 12.57 -10.64
N TYR A 20 9.03 13.43 -9.63
CA TYR A 20 8.23 13.17 -8.42
C TYR A 20 6.71 13.14 -8.69
N ALA A 21 6.26 13.93 -9.66
CA ALA A 21 4.90 13.94 -10.19
C ALA A 21 4.92 14.48 -11.63
N HIS A 22 3.97 14.08 -12.46
CA HIS A 22 3.82 14.62 -13.82
C HIS A 22 2.65 15.60 -13.84
N LYS A 23 2.94 16.88 -14.14
CA LYS A 23 1.91 17.90 -14.39
C LYS A 23 1.48 17.76 -15.84
N ASN A 24 0.23 17.42 -16.11
CA ASN A 24 -0.28 17.36 -17.48
C ASN A 24 -0.35 18.79 -18.06
N PRO A 25 0.42 19.13 -19.12
CA PRO A 25 0.49 20.51 -19.64
C PRO A 25 -0.80 21.00 -20.31
N GLN A 26 -1.76 20.13 -20.62
CA GLN A 26 -3.04 20.51 -21.23
C GLN A 26 -4.17 20.80 -20.23
N ASN A 27 -4.15 20.19 -19.03
CA ASN A 27 -5.25 20.29 -18.05
C ASN A 27 -4.81 20.79 -16.66
N GLY A 28 -3.51 21.04 -16.42
CA GLY A 28 -2.99 21.51 -15.13
C GLY A 28 -3.11 20.52 -13.96
N GLN A 29 -3.71 19.35 -14.18
CA GLN A 29 -3.87 18.31 -13.17
C GLN A 29 -2.54 17.59 -12.93
N VAL A 30 -2.16 17.50 -11.65
CA VAL A 30 -0.99 16.78 -11.18
C VAL A 30 -1.36 15.31 -11.08
N SER A 31 -0.89 14.49 -12.02
CA SER A 31 -1.09 13.04 -11.94
C SER A 31 0.01 12.45 -11.07
N TYR A 32 -0.36 12.04 -9.85
CA TYR A 32 0.53 11.36 -8.91
C TYR A 32 0.69 9.87 -9.23
N ILE A 33 -0.13 9.34 -10.13
CA ILE A 33 -0.12 7.94 -10.57
C ILE A 33 0.22 7.90 -12.06
N HIS A 34 1.23 7.10 -12.44
CA HIS A 34 1.60 6.92 -13.83
C HIS A 34 0.69 5.86 -14.45
N GLY A 35 -0.07 6.21 -15.49
CA GLY A 35 -0.99 5.27 -16.17
C GLY A 35 -0.30 4.14 -16.96
N SER A 36 1.02 3.99 -16.84
CA SER A 36 1.78 2.92 -17.50
C SER A 36 2.31 1.97 -16.43
N SER A 37 2.16 0.68 -16.68
CA SER A 37 2.65 -0.37 -15.78
C SER A 37 4.18 -0.49 -15.76
N GLN A 38 4.89 0.11 -16.73
CA GLN A 38 6.35 0.08 -16.81
C GLN A 38 7.04 1.30 -16.19
N ALA A 39 6.27 2.34 -15.84
CA ALA A 39 6.80 3.55 -15.23
C ALA A 39 6.23 3.74 -13.82
N GLN A 40 7.07 4.29 -12.95
CA GLN A 40 6.74 4.50 -11.54
C GLN A 40 7.23 5.88 -11.13
N PHE A 41 6.39 6.63 -10.41
CA PHE A 41 6.81 7.89 -9.81
C PHE A 41 7.43 7.67 -8.43
N VAL A 42 8.25 8.62 -7.99
CA VAL A 42 8.84 8.59 -6.65
C VAL A 42 7.72 8.63 -5.58
N ALA A 43 6.67 9.43 -5.80
CA ALA A 43 5.51 9.48 -4.92
C ALA A 43 4.78 8.12 -4.78
N GLU A 44 4.60 7.38 -5.88
CA GLU A 44 3.99 6.04 -5.86
C GLU A 44 4.79 5.08 -4.98
N SER A 45 6.12 5.16 -5.05
CA SER A 45 7.02 4.30 -4.27
C SER A 45 6.87 4.54 -2.77
N HIS A 46 6.71 5.79 -2.34
CA HIS A 46 6.44 6.12 -0.93
C HIS A 46 5.06 5.63 -0.47
N ILE A 47 4.04 5.74 -1.33
CA ILE A 47 2.70 5.23 -1.03
C ILE A 47 2.76 3.70 -0.84
N ILE A 48 3.39 2.96 -1.76
CA ILE A 48 3.52 1.50 -1.65
C ILE A 48 4.34 1.08 -0.42
N LEU A 49 5.37 1.85 -0.07
CA LEU A 49 6.14 1.62 1.15
C LEU A 49 5.27 1.74 2.41
N LEU A 50 4.48 2.80 2.52
CA LEU A 50 3.59 3.03 3.67
C LEU A 50 2.50 1.96 3.74
N LEU A 51 1.94 1.55 2.60
CA LEU A 51 0.90 0.52 2.56
C LEU A 51 1.43 -0.85 3.00
N ASN A 52 2.60 -1.26 2.51
CA ASN A 52 3.22 -2.51 2.95
C ASN A 52 3.57 -2.49 4.44
N ALA A 53 4.03 -1.35 4.96
CA ALA A 53 4.28 -1.18 6.39
C ALA A 53 2.97 -1.27 7.21
N ALA A 54 1.88 -0.66 6.75
CA ALA A 54 0.59 -0.72 7.42
C ALA A 54 0.00 -2.15 7.45
N ILE A 55 0.04 -2.87 6.33
CA ILE A 55 -0.45 -4.25 6.24
C ILE A 55 0.34 -5.17 7.18
N THR A 56 1.66 -5.05 7.19
CA THR A 56 2.51 -5.86 8.09
C THR A 56 2.31 -5.51 9.55
N MET A 57 2.09 -4.23 9.89
CA MET A 57 1.72 -3.82 11.25
C MET A 57 0.38 -4.44 11.66
N GLY A 58 -0.62 -4.46 10.78
CA GLY A 58 -1.90 -5.13 11.04
C GLY A 58 -1.74 -6.63 11.31
N MET A 59 -0.86 -7.31 10.55
CA MET A 59 -0.53 -8.72 10.78
C MET A 59 0.20 -8.96 12.11
N VAL A 60 1.12 -8.07 12.50
CA VAL A 60 1.82 -8.15 13.79
C VAL A 60 0.82 -7.98 14.94
N LEU A 61 -0.08 -7.00 14.87
CA LEU A 61 -1.13 -6.78 15.87
C LEU A 61 -2.06 -7.99 16.01
N LEU A 62 -2.38 -8.68 14.90
CA LEU A 62 -3.15 -9.92 14.94
C LEU A 62 -2.40 -11.05 15.64
N ASN A 63 -1.10 -11.20 15.38
CA ASN A 63 -0.28 -12.21 16.03
C ASN A 63 -0.09 -11.94 17.53
N GLU A 64 0.09 -10.67 17.91
CA GLU A 64 0.13 -10.24 19.30
C GLU A 64 -1.23 -10.46 19.99
N ALA A 65 -2.34 -10.17 19.32
CA ALA A 65 -3.66 -10.49 19.84
C ALA A 65 -3.84 -12.01 20.05
N ALA A 66 -3.32 -12.86 19.18
CA ALA A 66 -3.40 -14.31 19.34
C ALA A 66 -2.56 -14.83 20.53
N THR A 67 -1.38 -14.25 20.74
CA THR A 67 -0.42 -14.66 21.79
C THR A 67 -0.69 -14.02 23.15
N SER A 68 -1.39 -12.87 23.18
CA SER A 68 -1.66 -12.13 24.41
C SER A 68 -2.51 -12.94 25.39
N LYS A 69 -1.96 -13.16 26.60
CA LYS A 69 -2.62 -13.83 27.73
C LYS A 69 -3.41 -12.85 28.63
N GLY A 70 -3.63 -11.62 28.17
CA GLY A 70 -4.38 -10.59 28.91
C GLY A 70 -5.90 -10.76 28.84
N ASP A 71 -6.63 -9.72 29.30
CA ASP A 71 -8.10 -9.69 29.30
C ASP A 71 -8.70 -10.02 27.94
N VAL A 72 -9.70 -10.91 27.94
CA VAL A 72 -10.41 -11.36 26.73
C VAL A 72 -11.00 -10.20 25.93
N GLY A 73 -11.48 -9.15 26.62
CA GLY A 73 -12.04 -7.95 25.99
C GLY A 73 -11.00 -7.18 25.17
N LYS A 74 -9.83 -6.89 25.75
CA LYS A 74 -8.74 -6.18 25.08
C LYS A 74 -8.25 -6.99 23.87
N ARG A 75 -8.10 -8.31 24.03
CA ARG A 75 -7.67 -9.22 22.97
C ARG A 75 -8.60 -9.19 21.75
N ARG A 76 -9.92 -9.20 21.99
CA ARG A 76 -10.93 -9.11 20.92
C ARG A 76 -10.85 -7.79 20.16
N ILE A 77 -10.67 -6.68 20.88
CA ILE A 77 -10.55 -5.35 20.26
C ILE A 77 -9.30 -5.29 19.39
N ILE A 78 -8.14 -5.73 19.89
CA ILE A 78 -6.89 -5.72 19.11
C ILE A 78 -7.00 -6.62 17.87
N CYS A 79 -7.64 -7.79 18.00
CA CYS A 79 -7.88 -8.69 16.87
C CYS A 79 -8.79 -8.05 15.80
N LEU A 80 -9.90 -7.43 16.21
CA LEU A 80 -10.82 -6.75 15.30
C LEU A 80 -10.16 -5.56 14.60
N VAL A 81 -9.38 -4.76 15.35
CA VAL A 81 -8.63 -3.63 14.81
C VAL A 81 -7.56 -4.12 13.83
N GLY A 82 -6.78 -5.14 14.19
CA GLY A 82 -5.76 -5.72 13.31
C GLY A 82 -6.36 -6.28 12.02
N LEU A 83 -7.49 -7.00 12.11
CA LEU A 83 -8.18 -7.55 10.95
C LEU A 83 -8.75 -6.45 10.05
N GLY A 84 -9.40 -5.44 10.64
CA GLY A 84 -9.90 -4.28 9.91
C GLY A 84 -8.80 -3.52 9.19
N LEU A 85 -7.65 -3.34 9.85
CA LEU A 85 -6.48 -2.66 9.30
C LEU A 85 -5.92 -3.44 8.10
N VAL A 86 -5.70 -4.75 8.23
CA VAL A 86 -5.21 -5.59 7.13
C VAL A 86 -6.16 -5.54 5.94
N VAL A 87 -7.47 -5.75 6.17
CA VAL A 87 -8.47 -5.76 5.09
C VAL A 87 -8.56 -4.41 4.38
N PHE A 88 -8.56 -3.31 5.13
CA PHE A 88 -8.65 -1.96 4.57
C PHE A 88 -7.44 -1.60 3.71
N PHE A 89 -6.23 -1.73 4.27
CA PHE A 89 -5.01 -1.35 3.56
C PHE A 89 -4.69 -2.29 2.40
N PHE A 90 -5.00 -3.59 2.53
CA PHE A 90 -4.87 -4.54 1.42
C PHE A 90 -5.85 -4.23 0.28
N SER A 91 -7.09 -3.86 0.61
CA SER A 91 -8.07 -3.41 -0.40
C SER A 91 -7.61 -2.15 -1.13
N PHE A 92 -7.03 -1.20 -0.41
CA PHE A 92 -6.48 0.02 -1.00
C PHE A 92 -5.29 -0.26 -1.91
N LEU A 93 -4.39 -1.18 -1.52
CA LEU A 93 -3.28 -1.62 -2.36
C LEU A 93 -3.78 -2.26 -3.67
N LEU A 94 -4.79 -3.15 -3.58
CA LEU A 94 -5.42 -3.77 -4.76
C LEU A 94 -6.10 -2.73 -5.68
N SER A 95 -6.72 -1.70 -5.11
CA SER A 95 -7.33 -0.61 -5.88
C SER A 95 -6.28 0.17 -6.70
N ILE A 96 -5.15 0.53 -6.09
CA ILE A 96 -4.02 1.18 -6.81
C ILE A 96 -3.47 0.25 -7.90
N PHE A 97 -3.29 -1.03 -7.58
CA PHE A 97 -2.78 -2.02 -8.54
C PHE A 97 -3.71 -2.13 -9.77
N ARG A 98 -5.02 -2.23 -9.53
CA ARG A 98 -6.03 -2.28 -10.59
C ARG A 98 -6.07 -1.00 -11.42
N SER A 99 -5.90 0.17 -10.79
CA SER A 99 -5.81 1.44 -11.53
C SER A 99 -4.62 1.49 -12.48
N LYS A 100 -3.53 0.77 -12.19
CA LYS A 100 -2.35 0.68 -13.07
C LYS A 100 -2.43 -0.48 -14.07
N TYR A 101 -3.23 -1.52 -13.76
CA TYR A 101 -3.49 -2.67 -14.63
C TYR A 101 -4.99 -2.81 -14.93
N HIS A 102 -5.45 -2.13 -15.98
CA HIS A 102 -6.86 -2.14 -16.42
C HIS A 102 -7.43 -3.53 -16.75
N GLY A 103 -6.56 -4.52 -17.01
CA GLY A 103 -6.96 -5.91 -17.27
C GLY A 103 -7.17 -6.76 -16.00
N TYR A 104 -6.95 -6.25 -14.80
CA TYR A 104 -7.08 -7.03 -13.56
C TYR A 104 -8.56 -7.14 -13.11
N PRO A 105 -9.16 -8.34 -13.14
CA PRO A 105 -10.62 -8.51 -12.94
C PRO A 105 -11.04 -8.61 -11.47
N TYR A 106 -10.08 -8.78 -10.54
CA TYR A 106 -10.39 -9.04 -9.13
C TYR A 106 -10.35 -7.75 -8.30
N SER A 107 -11.34 -7.58 -7.41
CA SER A 107 -11.40 -6.49 -6.44
C SER A 107 -11.90 -7.07 -5.12
N PHE A 108 -11.22 -6.75 -4.02
CA PHE A 108 -11.52 -7.36 -2.73
C PHE A 108 -12.69 -6.65 -2.01
N LEU A 109 -12.67 -5.31 -1.95
CA LEU A 109 -13.67 -4.55 -1.18
C LEU A 109 -14.01 -3.17 -1.79
N ILE A 110 -13.03 -2.49 -2.38
CA ILE A 110 -13.21 -1.19 -3.05
C ILE A 110 -12.96 -1.39 -4.56
N LYS A 111 -13.84 -0.82 -5.37
CA LYS A 111 -13.78 -0.88 -6.84
C LYS A 111 -12.72 0.06 -7.39
#